data_AF-A0A937W302-F1
#
_entry.id   AF-A0A937W302-F1
#
_cell.length_a   1.000
_cell.length_b   1.000
_cell.length_c   1.000
_cell.angle_alpha   90.00
_cell.angle_beta   90.00
_cell.angle_gamma   90.00
#
_symmetry.space_group_name_H-M   'P 1'
#
loop_
_entity.id
_entity.type
_entity.pdbx_description
1 polymer ?
#
loop_
_entity_poly.entity_id
_entity_poly.type
_entity_poly.pdbx_seq_one_letter_code
_entity_poly.pdbx_strand_id
1 'polypeptide(L)'
;MREDIRLGNEALERHDLDTARHYFQQVLDTAEATDLQKRIAANRLRDIAERQRAAEEPPVPASGKPRVRRKTSTVKQEEDSPGHRFVRPPEKPVVVINRH
;
A
#
# COMPACT_ATOMS: atom_id res chain seq x y z
N MET A 1 20.19 6.47 9.97
CA MET A 1 18.97 7.22 9.62
C MET A 1 18.06 6.52 8.61
N ARG A 2 18.54 6.05 7.44
CA ARG A 2 17.70 5.13 6.61
C ARG A 2 17.55 3.75 7.23
N GLU A 3 18.54 3.34 8.03
CA GLU A 3 18.57 2.06 8.74
C GLU A 3 17.42 1.92 9.75
N ASP A 4 17.12 2.98 10.52
CA ASP A 4 16.15 2.92 11.63
C ASP A 4 14.71 2.69 11.14
N ILE A 5 14.34 3.31 10.00
CA ILE A 5 13.04 3.04 9.34
C ILE A 5 12.98 1.60 8.84
N ARG A 6 14.10 1.08 8.33
CA ARG A 6 14.18 -0.31 7.83
C ARG A 6 14.05 -1.30 8.98
N LEU A 7 14.77 -1.08 10.08
CA LEU A 7 14.69 -1.89 11.30
C LEU A 7 13.28 -1.85 11.92
N GLY A 8 12.64 -0.67 11.94
CA GLY A 8 11.25 -0.52 12.38
C GLY A 8 10.27 -1.32 11.51
N ASN A 9 10.45 -1.33 10.18
CA ASN A 9 9.62 -2.13 9.28
C ASN A 9 9.86 -3.64 9.47
N GLU A 10 11.10 -4.07 9.66
CA GLU A 10 11.42 -5.48 9.92
C GLU A 10 10.82 -5.96 11.25
N ALA A 11 10.87 -5.14 12.30
CA ALA A 11 10.22 -5.42 13.57
C ALA A 11 8.69 -5.55 13.42
N LEU A 12 8.06 -4.72 12.56
CA LEU A 12 6.64 -4.88 12.21
C LEU A 12 6.34 -6.21 11.51
N GLU A 13 7.22 -6.69 10.63
CA GLU A 13 7.07 -8.01 9.99
C GLU A 13 7.21 -9.15 11.00
N ARG A 14 8.01 -8.97 12.05
CA ARG A 14 8.17 -9.92 13.16
C ARG A 14 7.07 -9.84 14.22
N HIS A 15 6.04 -9.00 14.01
CA HIS A 15 5.00 -8.69 14.99
C HIS A 15 5.53 -8.10 16.32
N ASP A 16 6.75 -7.58 16.32
CA ASP A 16 7.38 -6.99 17.48
C ASP A 16 7.08 -5.48 17.52
N LEU A 17 5.89 -5.17 18.03
CA LEU A 17 5.36 -3.79 18.06
C LEU A 17 6.16 -2.87 18.99
N ASP A 18 6.74 -3.41 20.06
CA ASP A 18 7.50 -2.62 21.04
C ASP A 18 8.85 -2.17 20.46
N THR A 19 9.58 -3.12 19.87
CA THR A 19 10.83 -2.87 19.16
C THR A 19 10.62 -1.93 17.96
N ALA A 20 9.56 -2.15 17.17
CA ALA A 20 9.23 -1.26 16.05
C ALA A 20 8.97 0.19 16.52
N ARG A 21 8.26 0.36 17.63
CA ARG A 21 7.96 1.67 18.22
C ARG A 21 9.25 2.40 18.59
N HIS A 22 10.18 1.70 19.23
CA HIS A 22 11.47 2.28 19.61
C HIS A 22 12.24 2.83 18.41
N TYR A 23 12.34 2.05 17.32
CA TYR A 23 13.05 2.49 16.12
C TYR A 23 12.41 3.71 15.45
N PHE A 24 11.07 3.77 15.35
CA PHE A 24 10.40 4.94 14.78
C PHE A 24 10.46 6.16 15.70
N GLN A 25 10.46 5.96 17.02
CA GLN A 25 10.66 7.04 17.99
C GLN A 25 12.05 7.67 17.84
N GLN A 26 13.09 6.85 17.69
CA GLN A 26 14.45 7.33 17.44
C GLN A 26 14.54 8.20 16.18
N VAL A 27 13.82 7.85 15.10
CA VAL A 27 13.78 8.67 13.89
C VAL A 27 13.18 10.06 14.15
N LEU A 28 12.21 10.18 15.06
CA LEU A 28 11.62 11.48 15.42
C LEU A 28 12.54 12.32 16.30
N ASP A 29 13.23 11.69 17.25
CA ASP A 29 14.17 12.35 18.16
C ASP A 29 15.47 12.76 17.46
N THR A 30 15.74 12.17 16.30
CA THR A 30 16.95 12.45 15.55
C THR A 30 16.84 13.77 14.79
N ALA A 31 17.74 14.70 15.09
CA ALA A 31 17.74 16.05 14.51
C ALA A 31 17.99 16.05 12.99
N GLU A 32 18.79 15.12 12.45
CA GLU A 32 19.08 15.08 11.01
C GLU A 32 18.05 14.29 10.18
N ALA A 33 16.98 13.81 10.81
CA ALA A 33 15.89 13.21 10.05
C ALA A 33 15.16 14.27 9.22
N THR A 34 14.98 13.98 7.94
CA THR A 34 14.21 14.83 7.02
C THR A 34 12.73 14.88 7.41
N ASP A 35 12.02 15.94 7.06
CA ASP A 35 10.58 16.08 7.35
C ASP A 35 9.75 14.91 6.82
N LEU A 36 10.13 14.37 5.66
CA LEU A 36 9.52 13.17 5.10
C LEU A 36 9.70 11.95 6.00
N GLN A 37 10.91 11.74 6.53
CA GLN A 37 11.20 10.62 7.44
C GLN A 37 10.45 10.75 8.75
N LYS A 38 10.39 11.97 9.32
CA LYS A 38 9.60 12.25 10.52
C LYS A 38 8.12 11.97 10.29
N ARG A 39 7.59 12.36 9.13
CA ARG A 39 6.18 12.08 8.76
C ARG A 39 5.91 10.59 8.59
N ILE A 40 6.84 9.84 7.97
CA ILE A 40 6.75 8.39 7.84
C ILE A 40 6.76 7.73 9.23
N ALA A 41 7.70 8.10 10.09
CA ALA A 41 7.83 7.56 11.45
C ALA A 41 6.57 7.85 12.30
N ALA A 42 6.05 9.07 12.25
CA ALA A 42 4.82 9.45 12.96
C ALA A 42 3.61 8.62 12.51
N ASN A 43 3.45 8.40 11.21
CA ASN A 43 2.39 7.52 10.68
C ASN A 43 2.56 6.08 11.17
N ARG A 44 3.79 5.55 11.15
CA ARG A 44 4.08 4.19 11.61
C ARG A 44 3.82 4.00 13.11
N LEU A 45 4.12 4.99 13.93
CA LEU A 45 3.79 4.96 15.36
C LEU A 45 2.28 4.91 15.61
N ARG A 46 1.48 5.61 14.79
CA ARG A 46 0.01 5.50 14.83
C ARG A 46 -0.48 4.10 14.48
N ASP A 47 0.02 3.53 13.38
CA ASP A 47 -0.30 2.14 12.98
C ASP A 47 0.03 1.15 14.11
N ILE A 48 1.18 1.32 14.78
CA ILE A 48 1.58 0.48 15.91
C ILE A 48 0.61 0.60 17.07
N ALA A 49 0.23 1.83 17.46
CA ALA A 49 -0.74 2.04 18.53
C ALA A 49 -2.11 1.44 18.22
N GLU A 50 -2.57 1.53 16.97
CA GLU A 50 -3.82 0.89 16.52
C GLU A 50 -3.73 -0.63 16.60
N ARG A 51 -2.60 -1.23 16.21
CA ARG A 51 -2.37 -2.68 16.33
C ARG A 51 -2.26 -3.14 17.77
N GLN A 52 -1.60 -2.38 18.64
CA GLN A 52 -1.51 -2.66 20.07
C GLN A 52 -2.90 -2.66 20.70
N ARG A 53 -3.71 -1.62 20.42
CA ARG A 53 -5.09 -1.55 20.89
C ARG A 53 -5.95 -2.70 20.37
N ALA A 54 -5.80 -3.07 19.10
CA ALA A 54 -6.52 -4.21 18.53
C ALA A 54 -6.06 -5.57 19.08
N ALA A 55 -4.84 -5.67 19.59
CA ALA A 55 -4.34 -6.87 20.27
C ALA A 55 -4.77 -6.91 21.75
N GLU A 56 -4.96 -5.75 22.37
CA GLU A 56 -5.40 -5.61 23.77
C GLU A 56 -6.92 -5.71 23.92
N GLU A 57 -7.70 -5.31 22.91
CA GLU A 57 -9.12 -5.69 22.82
C GLU A 57 -9.20 -7.19 22.45
N PRO A 58 -9.61 -8.09 23.37
CA PRO A 58 -9.89 -9.46 22.99
C PRO A 58 -10.95 -9.46 21.88
N PRO A 59 -10.91 -10.41 20.92
CA PRO A 59 -11.91 -10.46 19.88
C PRO A 59 -13.26 -10.71 20.54
N VAL A 60 -14.06 -9.66 20.72
CA VAL A 60 -15.49 -9.84 20.84
C VAL A 60 -15.90 -10.58 19.56
N PRO A 61 -16.46 -11.81 19.66
CA PRO A 61 -16.80 -12.58 18.48
C PRO A 61 -17.67 -11.72 17.59
N ALA A 62 -17.25 -11.61 16.32
CA ALA A 62 -17.75 -10.69 15.33
C ALA A 62 -19.29 -10.68 15.25
N SER A 63 -19.92 -9.78 16.00
CA SER A 63 -21.31 -9.44 15.82
C SER A 63 -21.40 -8.38 14.72
N GLY A 64 -21.40 -8.88 13.49
CA GLY A 64 -22.10 -8.28 12.36
C GLY A 64 -21.68 -6.87 11.97
N LYS A 65 -20.84 -6.78 10.92
CA LYS A 65 -21.13 -5.97 9.72
C LYS A 65 -20.16 -6.38 8.62
N PRO A 66 -20.62 -6.98 7.50
CA PRO A 66 -19.76 -7.19 6.35
C PRO A 66 -19.32 -5.82 5.85
N ARG A 67 -18.01 -5.58 5.81
CA ARG A 67 -17.44 -4.43 5.10
C ARG A 67 -17.79 -4.62 3.63
N VAL A 68 -18.85 -3.94 3.20
CA VAL A 68 -19.31 -3.94 1.81
C VAL A 68 -18.16 -3.38 0.98
N ARG A 69 -17.41 -4.30 0.38
CA ARG A 69 -16.48 -4.06 -0.71
C ARG A 69 -17.31 -3.49 -1.84
N ARG A 70 -17.30 -2.16 -1.97
CA ARG A 70 -17.98 -1.45 -3.06
C ARG A 70 -17.24 -1.80 -4.35
N LYS A 71 -17.60 -2.94 -4.95
CA LYS A 71 -17.36 -3.24 -6.36
C LYS A 71 -18.37 -2.40 -7.14
N THR A 72 -17.96 -1.26 -7.68
CA THR A 72 -18.70 -0.64 -8.78
C THR A 72 -18.28 -1.35 -10.07
N SER A 73 -18.75 -2.58 -10.21
CA SER A 73 -18.94 -3.22 -11.50
C SER A 73 -20.39 -3.00 -11.87
N THR A 74 -20.68 -1.84 -12.46
CA THR A 74 -21.93 -1.62 -13.18
C THR A 74 -21.59 -1.66 -14.66
N VAL A 75 -21.74 -2.86 -15.19
CA VAL A 75 -22.01 -3.11 -16.61
C VAL A 75 -23.34 -2.44 -16.95
N LYS A 76 -23.33 -1.57 -17.94
CA LYS A 76 -24.48 -1.29 -18.81
C LYS A 76 -23.94 -0.76 -20.14
N GLN A 77 -23.97 -1.61 -21.15
CA GLN A 77 -24.38 -1.18 -22.47
C GLN A 77 -24.92 -2.41 -23.19
N GLU A 78 -26.26 -2.45 -23.19
CA GLU A 78 -27.08 -3.31 -24.00
C GLU A 78 -26.80 -3.08 -25.49
N GLU A 79 -26.81 -4.22 -26.17
CA GLU A 79 -27.01 -4.51 -27.58
C GLU A 79 -27.27 -3.36 -28.56
N ASP A 80 -26.40 -3.28 -29.57
CA ASP A 80 -26.85 -3.15 -30.96
C ASP A 80 -25.90 -3.97 -31.87
N SER A 81 -26.48 -4.58 -32.90
CA SER A 81 -25.92 -5.68 -33.71
C SER A 81 -24.85 -5.23 -34.74
N PRO A 82 -24.54 -6.01 -35.79
CA PRO A 82 -23.68 -7.19 -35.80
C PRO A 82 -22.38 -6.97 -36.61
N GLY A 83 -21.33 -7.70 -36.24
CA GLY A 83 -20.23 -8.10 -37.13
C GLY A 83 -19.28 -7.03 -37.66
N HIS A 84 -18.12 -6.85 -36.99
CA HIS A 84 -16.85 -6.61 -37.71
C HIS A 84 -15.63 -7.05 -36.89
N ARG A 85 -15.08 -8.18 -37.32
CA ARG A 85 -13.69 -8.66 -37.25
C ARG A 85 -12.69 -7.71 -36.58
N PHE A 86 -12.23 -8.08 -35.38
CA PHE A 86 -11.07 -7.52 -34.71
C PHE A 86 -9.83 -7.58 -35.64
N VAL A 87 -9.35 -6.42 -36.10
CA VAL A 87 -7.98 -6.26 -36.59
C VAL A 87 -7.21 -5.50 -35.54
N ARG A 88 -6.32 -6.21 -34.84
CA ARG A 88 -5.43 -5.64 -33.84
C ARG A 88 -4.32 -4.85 -34.57
N PRO A 89 -4.12 -3.55 -34.33
CA PRO A 89 -2.99 -2.84 -34.90
C PRO A 89 -1.68 -3.32 -34.22
N PRO A 90 -0.57 -3.44 -34.97
CA PRO A 90 0.71 -3.84 -34.40
C PRO A 90 1.35 -2.70 -33.59
N GLU A 91 1.66 -2.95 -32.32
CA GLU A 91 2.36 -2.03 -31.41
C GLU A 91 3.90 -2.06 -31.57
N LYS A 92 4.43 -1.82 -32.78
CA LYS A 92 5.88 -1.58 -32.96
C LYS A 92 6.14 -0.59 -34.09
N PRO A 93 6.95 0.47 -33.87
CA PRO A 93 7.51 1.22 -34.98
C PRO A 93 8.58 0.35 -35.67
N VAL A 94 8.36 0.02 -36.95
CA VAL A 94 9.40 -0.56 -37.81
C VAL A 94 10.28 0.59 -38.30
N VAL A 95 11.47 0.73 -37.71
CA VAL A 95 12.48 1.67 -38.22
C VAL A 95 13.13 1.02 -39.44
N VAL A 96 12.78 1.51 -40.63
CA VAL A 96 13.44 1.14 -41.88
C VAL A 96 14.65 2.05 -42.06
N ILE A 97 15.86 1.50 -41.83
CA ILE A 97 17.11 2.18 -42.15
C ILE A 97 17.41 1.91 -43.62
N ASN A 98 17.11 2.86 -44.51
CA ASN A 98 17.61 2.81 -45.88
C ASN A 98 19.07 3.27 -45.88
N ARG A 99 19.96 2.34 -46.20
CA ARG A 99 21.39 2.58 -46.42
C ARG A 99 21.59 2.86 -47.91
N HIS A 100 21.92 4.10 -48.26
CA HIS A 100 22.44 4.48 -49.57
C HIS A 100 23.70 5.33 -49.37
#